data_AF-A0A520ZLD9-F1
#
_entry.id   AF-A0A520ZLD9-F1
#
_cell.length_a   1.000
_cell.length_b   1.000
_cell.length_c   1.000
_cell.angle_alpha   90.00
_cell.angle_beta   90.00
_cell.angle_gamma   90.00
#
_symmetry.space_group_name_H-M   'P 1'
#
loop_
_entity.id
_entity.type
_entity.pdbx_description
1 polymer ?
#
loop_
_entity_poly.entity_id
_entity_poly.type
_entity_poly.pdbx_seq_one_letter_code
_entity_poly.pdbx_strand_id
1 'polypeptide(L)'
;MDEGRVLRDRTLKELSPGGIAPPFARYAHGVEVPAGYRLIATSGQLGLTADGSVPGQAHAQAEICFSNIDVILAEAGAGRADVVRITAYVTDRAHMA
;
A
#
# COMPACT_ATOMS: atom_id res chain seq x y z
N MET A 1 32.09 16.53 25.57
CA MET A 1 32.37 16.05 24.20
C MET A 1 32.21 14.54 24.25
N ASP A 2 31.00 14.00 24.19
CA ASP A 2 30.18 13.95 22.97
C ASP A 2 28.69 14.15 23.29
N GLU A 3 28.04 14.98 22.47
CA GLU A 3 26.68 15.49 22.64
C GLU A 3 25.64 14.46 22.21
N GLY A 4 24.50 14.47 22.91
CA GLY A 4 23.18 14.21 22.34
C GLY A 4 23.09 13.10 21.29
N ARG A 5 22.90 11.86 21.76
CA ARG A 5 22.24 10.83 20.96
C ARG A 5 20.86 11.35 20.57
N VAL A 6 20.79 12.03 19.43
CA VAL A 6 19.57 12.52 18.79
C VAL A 6 18.59 11.36 18.77
N LEU A 7 17.53 11.47 19.56
CA LEU A 7 16.37 10.60 19.47
C LEU A 7 15.79 10.83 18.07
N ARG A 8 16.26 10.07 17.07
CA ARG A 8 15.67 10.08 15.73
C ARG A 8 14.18 9.79 15.92
N ASP A 9 13.32 10.63 15.35
CA ASP A 9 11.89 10.38 15.30
C ASP A 9 11.67 8.99 14.67
N ARG A 10 11.21 8.04 15.48
CA ARG A 10 10.95 6.64 15.11
C ARG A 10 9.48 6.40 14.81
N THR A 11 8.68 7.47 14.73
CA THR A 11 7.23 7.36 14.60
C THR A 11 6.88 6.90 13.18
N LEU A 12 6.19 5.77 13.08
CA LEU A 12 5.60 5.32 11.81
C LEU A 12 4.48 6.29 11.44
N LYS A 13 4.47 6.75 10.19
CA LYS A 13 3.33 7.52 9.66
C LYS A 13 2.35 6.56 9.02
N GLU A 14 1.12 6.55 9.52
CA GLU A 14 0.00 5.84 8.89
C GLU A 14 -0.39 6.53 7.57
N LEU A 15 -0.64 5.73 6.54
CA LEU A 15 -1.17 6.16 5.24
C LEU A 15 -2.62 5.66 5.15
N SER A 16 -3.55 6.61 5.17
CA SER A 16 -4.99 6.36 5.13
C SER A 16 -5.65 7.30 4.11
N PRO A 17 -5.35 7.12 2.81
CA PRO A 17 -5.89 7.99 1.76
C PRO A 17 -7.40 7.80 1.59
N GLY A 18 -8.08 8.86 1.15
CA GLY A 18 -9.47 8.78 0.71
C GLY A 18 -9.62 8.16 -0.69
N GLY A 19 -10.85 7.86 -1.07
CA GLY A 19 -11.18 7.42 -2.44
C GLY A 19 -10.97 5.94 -2.73
N ILE A 20 -10.47 5.17 -1.77
CA ILE A 20 -10.42 3.70 -1.80
C ILE A 20 -11.27 3.11 -0.68
N ALA A 21 -11.65 1.84 -0.80
CA ALA A 21 -12.45 1.17 0.23
C ALA A 21 -11.68 1.12 1.55
N PRO A 22 -12.34 1.31 2.71
CA PRO A 22 -11.66 1.30 4.00
C PRO A 22 -11.04 -0.07 4.33
N PRO A 23 -10.06 -0.13 5.25
CA PRO A 23 -9.47 -1.40 5.68
C PRO A 23 -10.54 -2.36 6.21
N PHE A 24 -10.52 -3.61 5.72
CA PHE A 24 -11.49 -4.64 6.12
C PHE A 24 -11.37 -5.05 7.61
N ALA A 25 -10.25 -4.75 8.24
CA ALA A 25 -9.95 -5.06 9.63
C ALA A 25 -9.08 -3.96 10.25
N ARG A 26 -8.51 -4.20 11.43
CA ARG A 26 -7.72 -3.23 12.19
C ARG A 26 -6.28 -3.12 11.66
N TYR A 27 -6.11 -2.55 10.47
CA TYR A 27 -4.82 -2.24 9.85
C TYR A 27 -4.90 -0.94 9.03
N ALA A 28 -3.75 -0.35 8.71
CA ALA A 28 -3.63 0.83 7.84
C ALA A 28 -3.42 0.42 6.36
N HIS A 29 -3.86 1.25 5.42
CA HIS A 29 -3.59 0.99 3.99
C HIS A 29 -2.09 0.93 3.67
N GLY A 30 -1.29 1.75 4.34
CA GLY A 30 0.15 1.60 4.37
C GLY A 30 0.77 2.29 5.58
N VAL A 31 2.08 2.09 5.75
CA VAL A 31 2.88 2.81 6.73
C VAL A 31 4.17 3.30 6.07
N GLU A 32 4.56 4.54 6.37
CA GLU A 32 5.85 5.12 6.00
C GLU A 32 6.82 5.03 7.19
N VAL A 33 7.98 4.43 6.95
CA VAL A 33 9.06 4.24 7.94
C VAL A 33 10.11 5.37 7.79
N PRO A 34 10.41 6.13 8.86
CA PRO A 34 11.26 7.33 8.80
C PRO A 34 12.78 7.03 8.72
N ALA A 35 13.57 8.11 8.72
CA ALA A 35 14.90 8.21 8.13
C ALA A 35 15.98 7.17 8.55
N GLY A 36 16.68 6.68 7.52
CA GLY A 36 17.73 5.66 7.55
C GLY A 36 17.64 4.79 6.29
N TYR A 37 16.41 4.33 5.98
CA TYR A 37 15.96 3.79 4.70
C TYR A 37 14.46 4.06 4.62
N ARG A 38 14.07 5.08 3.84
CA ARG A 38 12.65 5.43 3.66
C ARG A 38 11.97 4.27 2.95
N LEU A 39 11.07 3.59 3.66
CA LEU A 39 10.28 2.47 3.12
C LEU A 39 8.81 2.76 3.32
N ILE A 40 8.03 2.50 2.28
CA ILE A 40 6.58 2.48 2.33
C ILE A 40 6.16 1.03 2.25
N ALA A 41 5.48 0.54 3.28
CA ALA A 41 4.91 -0.79 3.31
C ALA A 41 3.40 -0.68 3.14
N THR A 42 2.88 -1.14 2.00
CA THR A 42 1.44 -1.21 1.75
C THR A 42 0.85 -2.50 2.29
N SER A 43 -0.34 -2.43 2.84
CA SER A 43 -1.18 -3.62 3.05
C SER A 43 -1.66 -4.16 1.70
N GLY A 44 -2.07 -5.44 1.65
CA GLY A 44 -2.61 -6.05 0.44
C GLY A 44 -3.87 -5.31 -0.03
N GLN A 45 -3.92 -4.99 -1.33
CA GLN A 45 -5.12 -4.40 -1.93
C GLN A 45 -6.00 -5.48 -2.51
N LEU A 46 -7.30 -5.35 -2.28
CA LEU A 46 -8.33 -6.24 -2.80
C LEU A 46 -8.94 -5.64 -4.06
N GLY A 47 -9.30 -6.51 -5.01
CA GLY A 47 -9.93 -6.12 -6.27
C GLY A 47 -11.41 -5.80 -6.13
N LEU A 48 -11.77 -4.98 -5.14
CA LEU A 48 -13.13 -4.55 -4.86
C LEU A 48 -13.29 -3.06 -5.10
N THR A 49 -14.39 -2.68 -5.72
CA THR A 49 -14.73 -1.27 -5.97
C THR A 49 -15.12 -0.56 -4.67
N ALA A 50 -15.20 0.76 -4.70
CA ALA A 50 -15.53 1.57 -3.51
C ALA A 50 -16.91 1.25 -2.89
N ASP A 51 -17.84 0.72 -3.68
CA ASP A 51 -19.15 0.24 -3.23
C ASP A 51 -19.13 -1.22 -2.71
N GLY A 52 -17.97 -1.86 -2.68
CA GLY A 52 -17.77 -3.23 -2.21
C GLY A 52 -18.01 -4.32 -3.24
N SER A 53 -18.36 -3.99 -4.50
CA SER A 53 -18.54 -4.99 -5.56
C SER A 53 -17.21 -5.60 -6.01
N VAL A 54 -17.24 -6.84 -6.49
CA VAL A 54 -16.05 -7.54 -7.02
C VAL A 54 -16.28 -7.84 -8.50
N PRO A 55 -15.50 -7.26 -9.43
CA PRO A 55 -15.61 -7.58 -10.85
C PRO A 55 -15.39 -9.07 -11.13
N GLY A 56 -16.10 -9.65 -12.09
CA GLY A 56 -15.97 -11.08 -12.40
C GLY A 56 -14.65 -11.48 -13.07
N GLN A 57 -13.90 -10.52 -13.63
CA GLN A 57 -12.66 -10.79 -14.36
C GLN A 57 -11.42 -10.43 -13.52
N ALA A 58 -10.47 -11.37 -13.42
CA ALA A 58 -9.25 -11.19 -12.63
C ALA A 58 -8.42 -9.97 -13.07
N HIS A 59 -8.37 -9.66 -14.37
CA HIS A 59 -7.69 -8.47 -14.87
C HIS A 59 -8.30 -7.18 -14.31
N ALA A 60 -9.64 -7.08 -14.30
CA ALA A 60 -10.32 -5.90 -13.77
C ALA A 60 -10.12 -5.75 -12.26
N GLN A 61 -10.06 -6.87 -11.53
CA GLN A 61 -9.70 -6.88 -10.11
C GLN A 61 -8.25 -6.40 -9.90
N ALA A 62 -7.30 -6.83 -10.72
CA ALA A 62 -5.91 -6.41 -10.64
C ALA A 62 -5.73 -4.91 -10.90
N GLU A 63 -6.42 -4.35 -11.90
CA GLU A 63 -6.44 -2.91 -12.17
C GLU A 63 -6.88 -2.10 -10.94
N ILE A 64 -7.92 -2.58 -10.24
CA ILE A 64 -8.36 -1.96 -8.97
C ILE A 64 -7.26 -2.05 -7.91
N CYS A 65 -6.63 -3.21 -7.74
CA CYS A 65 -5.53 -3.36 -6.78
C CYS A 65 -4.39 -2.38 -7.06
N PHE A 66 -3.96 -2.25 -8.31
CA PHE A 66 -2.89 -1.32 -8.69
C PHE A 66 -3.30 0.14 -8.55
N SER A 67 -4.53 0.51 -8.92
CA SER A 67 -5.06 1.86 -8.69
C SER A 67 -5.08 2.21 -7.21
N ASN A 68 -5.45 1.27 -6.34
CA ASN A 68 -5.45 1.51 -4.89
C ASN A 68 -4.02 1.67 -4.35
N ILE A 69 -3.06 0.87 -4.85
CA ILE A 69 -1.64 1.03 -4.50
C ILE A 69 -1.14 2.42 -4.91
N ASP A 70 -1.48 2.92 -6.09
CA ASP A 70 -1.08 4.26 -6.54
C ASP A 70 -1.57 5.35 -5.60
N VAL A 71 -2.82 5.26 -5.16
CA VAL A 71 -3.42 6.21 -4.20
C VAL A 71 -2.68 6.18 -2.85
N ILE A 72 -2.30 5.00 -2.37
CA ILE A 72 -1.55 4.83 -1.12
C ILE A 72 -0.13 5.39 -1.24
N LEU A 73 0.56 5.14 -2.34
CA LEU A 73 1.90 5.69 -2.59
C LEU A 73 1.86 7.22 -2.69
N ALA A 74 0.83 7.77 -3.35
CA ALA A 74 0.66 9.21 -3.51
C ALA A 74 0.46 9.94 -2.17
N GLU A 75 -0.19 9.33 -1.17
CA GLU A 75 -0.31 9.87 0.20
C GLU A 75 1.05 10.08 0.89
N ALA A 76 2.05 9.29 0.47
CA ALA A 76 3.44 9.46 0.87
C ALA A 76 4.27 10.25 -0.16
N GLY A 77 3.67 10.80 -1.23
CA GLY A 77 4.42 11.48 -2.29
C GLY A 77 5.39 10.56 -3.07
N ALA A 78 5.06 9.28 -3.17
CA ALA A 78 5.76 8.28 -3.99
C ALA A 78 4.89 7.86 -5.19
N GLY A 79 5.46 7.12 -6.13
CA GLY A 79 4.74 6.55 -7.28
C GLY A 79 5.27 5.18 -7.70
N ARG A 80 4.73 4.65 -8.81
CA ARG A 80 5.08 3.31 -9.32
C ARG A 80 6.58 3.12 -9.58
N ALA A 81 7.30 4.19 -9.94
CA ALA A 81 8.74 4.15 -10.16
C ALA A 81 9.55 3.86 -8.88
N ASP A 82 8.97 4.07 -7.71
CA ASP A 82 9.60 3.84 -6.40
C ASP A 82 9.33 2.41 -5.87
N VAL A 83 8.55 1.59 -6.60
CA VAL A 83 8.18 0.25 -6.17
C VAL A 83 9.35 -0.72 -6.37
N VAL A 84 9.90 -1.23 -5.27
CA VAL A 84 11.02 -2.18 -5.27
C VAL A 84 10.59 -3.64 -5.28
N ARG A 85 9.35 -3.95 -4.87
CA ARG A 85 8.83 -5.32 -4.78
C ARG A 85 7.30 -5.32 -4.84
N ILE A 86 6.76 -6.29 -5.57
CA ILE A 86 5.33 -6.63 -5.58
C ILE A 86 5.18 -8.08 -5.12
N THR A 87 4.14 -8.34 -4.32
CA THR A 87 3.70 -9.71 -4.01
C THR A 87 2.25 -9.82 -4.43
N ALA A 88 1.95 -10.67 -5.40
CA ALA A 88 0.60 -10.89 -5.90
C ALA A 88 0.10 -12.27 -5.47
N TYR A 89 -1.16 -12.32 -5.03
CA TYR A 89 -1.88 -13.55 -4.72
C TYR A 89 -3.10 -13.63 -5.62
N VAL A 90 -3.28 -14.78 -6.27
CA VAL A 90 -4.47 -15.07 -7.07
C VAL A 90 -5.08 -16.37 -6.60
N THR A 91 -6.37 -16.55 -6.86
CA THR A 91 -7.15 -17.72 -6.43
C THR A 91 -6.93 -18.95 -7.31
N ASP A 92 -6.51 -18.75 -8.57
CA ASP A 92 -6.25 -19.83 -9.52
C ASP A 92 -4.97 -19.56 -10.32
N ARG A 93 -4.22 -20.62 -10.64
CA ARG A 93 -2.97 -20.55 -11.41
C ARG A 93 -3.18 -19.94 -12.80
N ALA A 94 -4.35 -20.09 -13.40
CA ALA A 94 -4.69 -19.50 -14.70
C ALA A 94 -4.59 -17.96 -14.70
N HIS A 95 -4.59 -17.31 -13.53
CA HIS A 95 -4.42 -15.87 -13.39
C HIS A 95 -2.96 -15.43 -13.16
N MET A 96 -2.00 -16.36 -13.03
CA MET A 96 -0.56 -16.06 -12.91
C MET A 96 0.18 -16.04 -14.25
N ALA A 97 -0.41 -16.62 -15.30
CA ALA A 97 0.25 -16.92 -16.57
C ALA A 97 0.05 -15.82 -17.63
#